data_AF-A0A8T4BT98-F1
#
_entry.id   AF-A0A8T4BT98-F1
#
_cell.length_a   1.000
_cell.length_b   1.000
_cell.length_c   1.000
_cell.angle_alpha   90.00
_cell.angle_beta   90.00
_cell.angle_gamma   90.00
#
_symmetry.space_group_name_H-M   'P 1'
#
loop_
_entity.id
_entity.type
_entity.pdbx_description
1 polymer ?
#
loop_
_entity_poly.entity_id
_entity_poly.type
_entity_poly.pdbx_seq_one_letter_code
_entity_poly.pdbx_strand_id
1 'polypeptide(L)'
;MIEGRAIIENIEKTKASIESLGGQFKDHYLLKDIIFVPKKENYNLTDDYVRIRIHIKGDWPTKRVTVVRKQAKFKETGKIDKIILKEEFDTEEEAFAFVEKNLPEFRKGFEFGRESW
;
A
#
# COMPACT_ATOMS: atom_id res chain seq x y z
N MET A 1 -10.22 -7.59 -9.27
CA MET A 1 -8.82 -7.58 -9.74
C MET A 1 -8.11 -8.76 -9.09
N ILE A 2 -7.53 -9.64 -9.88
CA ILE A 2 -6.69 -10.75 -9.39
C ILE A 2 -5.25 -10.25 -9.47
N GLU A 3 -4.50 -10.34 -8.37
CA GLU A 3 -3.10 -9.91 -8.30
C GLU A 3 -2.22 -11.13 -7.98
N GLY A 4 -1.16 -11.33 -8.76
CA GLY A 4 -0.11 -12.31 -8.50
C GLY A 4 1.21 -11.59 -8.22
N ARG A 5 1.98 -12.10 -7.25
CA ARG A 5 3.32 -11.58 -6.92
C ARG A 5 4.34 -12.70 -7.05
N ALA A 6 5.46 -12.39 -7.71
CA ALA A 6 6.59 -13.29 -7.84
C ALA A 6 7.87 -12.58 -7.40
N ILE A 7 8.84 -13.35 -6.91
CA ILE A 7 10.19 -12.87 -6.68
C ILE A 7 10.95 -13.03 -7.99
N ILE A 8 11.68 -11.99 -8.38
CA ILE A 8 12.49 -11.99 -9.60
C ILE A 8 13.97 -11.95 -9.24
N GLU A 9 14.79 -12.67 -10.00
CA GLU A 9 16.24 -12.73 -9.78
C GLU A 9 16.98 -11.56 -10.43
N ASN A 10 16.47 -11.07 -11.57
CA ASN A 10 17.10 -10.01 -12.35
C ASN A 10 16.05 -9.10 -12.98
N ILE A 11 16.10 -7.82 -12.61
CA ILE A 11 15.12 -6.82 -13.05
C ILE A 11 15.17 -6.57 -14.57
N GLU A 12 16.35 -6.47 -15.16
CA GLU A 12 16.52 -6.17 -16.58
C GLU A 12 16.04 -7.33 -17.46
N LYS A 13 16.37 -8.58 -17.08
CA LYS A 13 15.84 -9.77 -17.76
C LYS A 13 14.31 -9.87 -17.66
N THR A 14 13.75 -9.50 -16.51
CA THR A 14 12.31 -9.51 -16.29
C THR A 14 11.61 -8.45 -17.15
N LYS A 15 12.14 -7.22 -17.20
CA LYS A 15 11.64 -6.15 -18.05
C LYS A 15 11.61 -6.57 -19.52
N ALA A 16 12.73 -7.05 -20.05
CA ALA A 16 12.82 -7.51 -21.44
C ALA A 16 11.81 -8.64 -21.75
N SER A 17 11.59 -9.55 -20.80
CA SER A 17 10.60 -10.63 -20.95
C SER A 17 9.17 -10.08 -21.01
N ILE A 18 8.82 -9.16 -20.11
CA ILE A 18 7.49 -8.52 -20.07
C ILE A 18 7.24 -7.74 -21.36
N GLU A 19 8.22 -6.96 -21.83
CA GLU A 19 8.13 -6.21 -23.09
C GLU A 19 7.95 -7.14 -24.29
N SER A 20 8.67 -8.27 -24.35
CA SER A 20 8.54 -9.26 -25.42
C SER A 20 7.15 -9.92 -25.49
N LEU A 21 6.45 -9.96 -24.35
CA LEU A 21 5.08 -10.46 -24.23
C LEU A 21 4.03 -9.38 -24.52
N GLY A 22 4.44 -8.19 -24.95
CA GLY A 22 3.57 -7.05 -25.23
C GLY A 22 3.21 -6.21 -24.01
N GLY A 23 3.90 -6.42 -22.88
CA GLY A 23 3.79 -5.55 -21.72
C GLY A 23 4.26 -4.14 -22.04
N GLN A 24 3.56 -3.15 -21.49
CA GLN A 24 3.88 -1.74 -21.71
C GLN A 24 4.30 -1.10 -20.40
N PHE A 25 5.42 -0.38 -20.43
CA PHE A 25 5.78 0.52 -19.34
C PHE A 25 4.67 1.55 -19.15
N LYS A 26 4.22 1.71 -17.90
CA LYS A 26 3.15 2.66 -17.55
C LYS A 26 3.67 3.83 -16.74
N ASP A 27 4.49 3.57 -15.73
CA ASP A 27 4.95 4.62 -14.81
C ASP A 27 6.15 4.13 -14.01
N HIS A 28 7.02 5.07 -13.61
CA HIS A 28 8.07 4.87 -12.62
C HIS A 28 7.69 5.64 -11.36
N TYR A 29 7.28 4.91 -10.33
CA TYR A 29 6.79 5.51 -9.09
C TYR A 29 7.70 5.23 -7.90
N LEU A 30 7.77 6.22 -7.01
CA LEU A 30 8.44 6.15 -5.72
C LEU A 30 7.44 6.49 -4.62
N LEU A 31 7.29 5.58 -3.66
CA LEU A 31 6.32 5.66 -2.58
C LEU A 31 7.00 5.47 -1.24
N LYS A 32 6.48 6.13 -0.20
CA LYS A 32 6.74 5.78 1.20
C LYS A 32 5.44 5.31 1.83
N ASP A 33 5.44 4.11 2.39
CA ASP A 33 4.31 3.55 3.12
C ASP A 33 4.61 3.58 4.61
N ILE A 34 3.67 4.12 5.40
CA ILE A 34 3.71 4.14 6.85
C ILE A 34 2.53 3.32 7.35
N ILE A 35 2.82 2.24 8.07
CA ILE A 35 1.84 1.26 8.53
C ILE A 35 1.49 1.52 10.00
N PHE A 36 0.19 1.61 10.24
CA PHE A 36 -0.44 1.71 11.53
C PHE A 36 -1.12 0.38 11.84
N VAL A 37 -0.83 -0.15 13.02
CA VAL A 37 -1.27 -1.46 13.49
C VAL A 37 -2.25 -1.31 14.65
N PRO A 38 -3.24 -2.21 14.81
CA PRO A 38 -4.14 -2.17 15.95
C PRO A 38 -3.39 -2.30 17.28
N LYS A 39 -3.84 -1.57 18.31
CA LYS A 39 -3.36 -1.67 19.70
C LYS A 39 -3.96 -2.90 20.40
N LYS A 40 -3.83 -4.07 19.80
CA LYS A 40 -4.30 -5.36 20.35
C LYS A 40 -3.15 -6.36 20.44
N GLU A 41 -3.18 -7.23 21.43
CA GLU A 41 -2.25 -8.35 21.52
C GLU A 41 -2.52 -9.37 20.41
N ASN A 42 -1.49 -10.13 20.00
CA ASN A 42 -1.57 -11.20 18.99
C ASN A 42 -2.19 -10.76 17.64
N TYR A 43 -1.93 -9.53 17.23
CA TYR A 43 -2.35 -8.99 15.95
C TYR A 43 -1.56 -9.58 14.77
N ASN A 44 -2.26 -9.91 13.68
CA ASN A 44 -1.66 -10.24 12.39
C ASN A 44 -1.86 -9.10 11.38
N LEU A 45 -0.75 -8.66 10.74
CA LEU A 45 -0.71 -7.65 9.68
C LEU A 45 -1.67 -7.92 8.52
N THR A 46 -2.04 -9.17 8.31
CA THR A 46 -2.99 -9.54 7.27
C THR A 46 -4.42 -9.12 7.57
N ASP A 47 -4.78 -8.95 8.84
CA ASP A 47 -6.19 -8.89 9.25
C ASP A 47 -6.76 -7.49 9.17
N ASP A 48 -6.07 -6.49 9.71
CA ASP A 48 -6.52 -5.10 9.73
C ASP A 48 -5.34 -4.15 9.91
N TYR A 49 -5.15 -3.22 8.99
CA TYR A 49 -4.13 -2.19 9.11
C TYR A 49 -4.58 -0.90 8.47
N VAL A 50 -4.02 0.19 8.96
CA VAL A 50 -4.13 1.51 8.35
C VAL A 50 -2.79 1.81 7.69
N ARG A 51 -2.81 2.34 6.48
CA ARG A 51 -1.62 2.75 5.75
C ARG A 51 -1.76 4.19 5.32
N ILE A 52 -0.79 5.01 5.69
CA ILE A 52 -0.53 6.29 5.05
C ILE A 52 0.48 6.03 3.93
N ARG A 53 0.11 6.34 2.69
CA ARG A 53 0.98 6.26 1.52
C ARG A 53 1.31 7.67 1.05
N ILE A 54 2.60 7.95 0.92
CA ILE A 54 3.11 9.20 0.38
C ILE A 54 3.61 8.93 -1.03
N HIS A 55 3.06 9.66 -2.00
CA HIS A 55 3.45 9.58 -3.40
C HIS A 55 4.56 10.59 -3.65
N ILE A 56 5.81 10.11 -3.69
CA ILE A 56 7.01 10.96 -3.87
C ILE A 56 7.22 11.23 -5.36
N LYS A 57 7.00 10.22 -6.20
CA LYS A 57 7.05 10.29 -7.66
C LYS A 57 6.01 9.36 -8.26
N GLY A 58 5.40 9.78 -9.37
CA GLY A 58 4.47 9.00 -10.18
C GLY A 58 3.40 9.92 -10.78
N ASP A 59 2.74 9.44 -11.84
CA ASP A 59 1.75 10.21 -12.60
C ASP A 59 0.30 9.83 -12.22
N TRP A 60 0.12 9.27 -11.03
CA TRP A 60 -1.19 8.82 -10.57
C TRP A 60 -2.09 10.02 -10.23
N PRO A 61 -3.38 9.99 -10.62
CA PRO A 61 -4.33 11.07 -10.34
C PRO A 61 -4.82 10.99 -8.89
N THR A 62 -3.90 11.07 -7.93
CA THR A 62 -4.16 11.04 -6.49
C THR A 62 -3.48 12.22 -5.81
N LYS A 63 -4.00 12.68 -4.68
CA LYS A 63 -3.25 13.66 -3.86
C LYS A 63 -1.93 13.05 -3.36
N ARG A 64 -1.05 13.92 -2.86
CA ARG A 64 0.29 13.56 -2.37
C ARG A 64 0.26 12.46 -1.31
N VAL A 65 -0.79 12.41 -0.48
CA VAL A 65 -0.92 11.42 0.60
C VAL A 65 -2.26 10.70 0.52
N THR A 66 -2.26 9.39 0.69
CA THR A 66 -3.47 8.56 0.73
C THR A 66 -3.50 7.75 2.02
N VAL A 67 -4.59 7.84 2.78
CA VAL A 67 -4.86 6.99 3.95
C VAL A 67 -5.80 5.88 3.54
N VAL A 68 -5.44 4.63 3.79
CA VAL A 68 -6.30 3.47 3.53
C VAL A 68 -6.34 2.56 4.75
N ARG A 69 -7.54 2.23 5.22
CA ARG A 69 -7.74 1.10 6.14
C ARG A 69 -8.16 -0.12 5.33
N LYS A 70 -7.39 -1.20 5.41
CA LYS A 70 -7.74 -2.47 4.79
C LYS A 70 -7.93 -3.53 5.86
N GLN A 71 -9.02 -4.26 5.74
CA GLN A 71 -9.27 -5.46 6.52
C GLN A 71 -9.26 -6.66 5.58
N ALA A 72 -8.50 -7.71 5.90
CA ALA A 72 -8.54 -8.94 5.14
C ALA A 72 -9.10 -10.11 5.93
N LYS A 73 -9.69 -11.05 5.19
CA LYS A 73 -10.12 -12.34 5.70
C LYS A 73 -9.60 -13.42 4.78
N PHE A 74 -8.92 -14.41 5.35
CA PHE A 74 -8.60 -15.64 4.63
C PHE A 74 -9.82 -16.56 4.62
N LYS A 75 -10.16 -17.07 3.45
CA LYS A 75 -11.12 -18.16 3.23
C LYS A 75 -10.38 -19.32 2.55
N GLU A 76 -11.03 -20.48 2.43
CA GLU A 76 -10.48 -21.63 1.70
C GLU A 76 -10.05 -21.28 0.27
N THR A 77 -10.75 -20.36 -0.38
CA THR A 77 -10.48 -19.92 -1.76
C THR A 77 -9.41 -18.83 -1.87
N GLY A 78 -8.81 -18.40 -0.76
CA GLY A 78 -7.77 -17.37 -0.71
C GLY A 78 -8.09 -16.15 0.14
N LYS A 79 -7.29 -15.10 -0.02
CA LYS A 79 -7.37 -13.86 0.76
C LYS A 79 -8.37 -12.89 0.13
N ILE A 80 -9.30 -12.37 0.92
CA ILE A 80 -10.23 -11.32 0.51
C ILE A 80 -9.89 -10.04 1.28
N ASP A 81 -9.48 -9.00 0.55
CA ASP A 81 -9.22 -7.67 1.10
C ASP A 81 -10.48 -6.78 0.95
N LYS A 82 -10.91 -6.15 2.04
CA LYS A 82 -11.96 -5.13 2.07
C LYS A 82 -11.33 -3.77 2.42
N ILE A 83 -11.52 -2.78 1.56
CA ILE A 83 -11.18 -1.39 1.87
C ILE A 83 -12.29 -0.83 2.76
N ILE A 84 -11.94 -0.47 4.00
CA ILE A 84 -12.88 0.08 4.99
C ILE A 84 -12.92 1.61 4.88
N LEU A 85 -11.78 2.21 4.58
CA LEU A 85 -11.59 3.65 4.48
C LEU A 85 -10.59 3.95 3.38
N LYS A 86 -10.84 4.99 2.59
CA LYS A 86 -9.87 5.59 1.67
C LYS A 86 -10.06 7.12 1.66
N GLU A 87 -9.07 7.84 2.13
CA GLU A 87 -9.04 9.31 2.15
C GLU A 87 -7.74 9.84 1.52
N GLU A 88 -7.78 11.05 0.97
CA GLU A 88 -6.66 11.67 0.26
C GLU A 88 -6.37 13.07 0.83
N PHE A 89 -5.09 13.38 1.04
CA PHE A 89 -4.61 14.58 1.71
C PHE A 89 -3.46 15.21 0.93
N ASP A 90 -3.29 16.52 1.07
CA ASP A 90 -2.23 17.26 0.38
C ASP A 90 -0.91 17.18 1.15
N THR A 91 -0.97 16.97 2.47
CA THR A 91 0.20 16.92 3.36
C THR A 91 0.23 15.65 4.23
N GLU A 92 1.42 15.32 4.75
CA GLU A 92 1.58 14.21 5.69
C GLU A 92 0.91 14.54 7.03
N GLU A 93 1.09 15.76 7.49
CA GLU A 93 0.56 16.27 8.77
C GLU A 93 -0.96 16.12 8.86
N GLU A 94 -1.69 16.46 7.80
CA GLU A 94 -3.15 16.27 7.71
C GLU A 94 -3.54 14.79 7.82
N ALA A 95 -2.83 13.91 7.12
CA ALA A 95 -3.09 12.48 7.13
C ALA A 95 -2.81 11.85 8.51
N PHE A 96 -1.72 12.26 9.18
CA PHE A 96 -1.40 11.81 10.53
C PHE A 96 -2.44 12.28 11.54
N ALA A 97 -2.78 13.58 11.52
CA ALA A 97 -3.82 14.14 12.40
C ALA A 97 -5.17 13.43 12.18
N PHE A 98 -5.51 13.10 10.94
CA PHE A 98 -6.70 12.32 10.62
C PHE A 98 -6.66 10.93 11.27
N VAL A 99 -5.56 10.19 11.16
CA VAL A 99 -5.44 8.84 11.75
C VAL A 99 -5.50 8.90 13.28
N GLU A 100 -4.80 9.84 13.91
CA GLU A 100 -4.79 9.99 15.37
C GLU A 100 -6.17 10.35 15.93
N LYS A 101 -6.90 11.24 15.25
CA LYS A 101 -8.22 11.70 15.67
C LYS A 101 -9.31 10.65 15.44
N ASN A 102 -9.30 10.00 14.27
CA ASN A 102 -10.42 9.14 13.83
C ASN A 102 -10.18 7.65 14.04
N LEU A 103 -8.93 7.23 14.23
CA LEU A 103 -8.55 5.82 14.35
C LEU A 103 -7.65 5.60 15.59
N PRO A 104 -8.08 6.03 16.79
CA PRO A 104 -7.26 5.98 18.01
C PRO A 104 -6.91 4.56 18.46
N GLU A 105 -7.60 3.54 17.93
CA GLU A 105 -7.30 2.13 18.17
C GLU A 105 -6.04 1.64 17.43
N PHE A 106 -5.46 2.46 16.54
CA PHE A 106 -4.23 2.15 15.83
C PHE A 106 -3.03 2.93 16.40
N ARG A 107 -1.82 2.36 16.23
CA ARG A 107 -0.54 3.00 16.54
C ARG A 107 0.42 2.83 15.37
N LYS A 108 1.36 3.77 15.19
CA LYS A 108 2.42 3.62 14.19
C LYS A 108 3.22 2.35 14.48
N GLY A 109 3.36 1.50 13.46
CA GLY A 109 4.12 0.26 13.51
C GLY A 109 5.49 0.44 12.85
N PHE A 110 5.51 0.54 11.52
CA PHE A 110 6.73 0.61 10.73
C PHE A 110 6.53 1.42 9.46
N GLU A 111 7.63 1.76 8.79
CA GLU A 111 7.63 2.44 7.50
C GLU A 111 8.62 1.80 6.54
N PHE A 112 8.32 1.87 5.25
CA PHE A 112 9.19 1.36 4.20
C PHE A 112 9.00 2.14 2.90
N GLY A 113 10.07 2.23 2.12
CA GLY A 113 10.06 2.79 0.77
C GLY A 113 9.75 1.71 -0.27
N ARG A 114 9.15 2.12 -1.38
CA ARG A 114 8.94 1.26 -2.55
C ARG A 114 9.15 2.03 -3.83
N GLU A 115 9.99 1.49 -4.68
CA GLU A 115 10.20 1.94 -6.06
C GLU A 115 9.70 0.86 -7.02
N SER A 116 9.09 1.26 -8.12
CA SER A 116 8.62 0.35 -9.17
C SER A 116 8.78 0.96 -10.54
N TRP A 117 9.08 0.10 -11.49
CA TRP A 117 9.24 0.37 -12.92
C TRP A 117 8.24 -0.48 -13.70
#